data_AF-A0A936W1T7-F1
#
_entry.id   AF-A0A936W1T7-F1
#
_cell.length_a   1.000
_cell.length_b   1.000
_cell.length_c   1.000
_cell.angle_alpha   90.00
_cell.angle_beta   90.00
_cell.angle_gamma   90.00
#
_symmetry.space_group_name_H-M   'P 1'
#
loop_
_entity.id
_entity.type
_entity.pdbx_description
1 polymer ?
#
loop_
_entity_poly.entity_id
_entity_poly.type
_entity_poly.pdbx_seq_one_letter_code
_entity_poly.pdbx_strand_id
1 'polypeptide(L)'
;MSELQQQLKESIQELETIRKVSEHTAQLRERLAAEEKALLVMETTLAKEQRDVETLEREGLTSMFRKFIGDREEKLEKEREEYLRASLRFNELFKSVELIRFELDLLSKKEQSQDTVARRVETLIAYREKELLDLDPQVALVLKGINQQADKLHKYSVEVEEAHAAGMRALELVRGCEQNLIEAQLMGQRDMWGSKYHGTGHRKHDAIDRARDLAYRSRHELIRFGNELQDVFKGMQLDVNMTIEDFGRFTDVFFDNLITDYLIQQKISKSLVNVNGTRQRLDYIMLSVDSERGVIREKLEKLEEERKKIVVSS
;
A
#
# COMPACT_ATOMS: atom_id res chain seq x y z
N MET A 1 -18.42 6.56 38.78
CA MET A 1 -17.89 6.86 37.44
C MET A 1 -17.43 8.30 37.46
N SER A 2 -16.18 8.58 37.05
CA SER A 2 -15.73 9.96 36.92
C SER A 2 -16.42 10.64 35.74
N GLU A 3 -16.51 11.97 35.77
CA GLU A 3 -17.07 12.76 34.66
C GLU A 3 -16.32 12.49 33.35
N LEU A 4 -15.00 12.31 33.41
CA LEU A 4 -14.15 11.93 32.27
C LEU A 4 -14.51 10.55 31.71
N GLN A 5 -14.79 9.56 32.56
CA GLN A 5 -15.18 8.22 32.12
C GLN A 5 -16.50 8.25 31.34
N GLN A 6 -17.46 9.08 31.76
CA GLN A 6 -18.73 9.24 31.06
C GLN A 6 -18.55 9.95 29.72
N GLN A 7 -17.84 11.09 29.69
CA GLN A 7 -17.56 11.84 28.46
C GLN A 7 -16.79 10.99 27.43
N LEU A 8 -15.87 10.14 27.90
CA LEU A 8 -15.13 9.21 27.06
C LEU A 8 -16.06 8.17 26.44
N LYS A 9 -16.92 7.52 27.22
CA LYS A 9 -17.90 6.54 26.73
C LYS A 9 -18.85 7.15 25.70
N GLU A 10 -19.36 8.35 25.96
CA GLU A 10 -20.24 9.07 25.04
C GLU A 10 -19.52 9.43 23.74
N SER A 11 -18.28 9.92 23.81
CA SER A 11 -17.48 10.25 22.62
C SER A 11 -17.09 9.02 21.79
N ILE A 12 -16.81 7.88 22.44
CA ILE A 12 -16.57 6.60 21.74
C ILE A 12 -17.84 6.17 21.00
N GLN A 13 -19.00 6.22 21.68
CA GLN A 13 -20.26 5.85 21.06
C GLN A 13 -20.59 6.75 19.87
N GLU A 14 -20.37 8.06 20.00
CA GLU A 14 -20.51 9.01 18.90
C GLU A 14 -19.60 8.64 17.72
N LEU A 15 -18.31 8.38 17.97
CA LEU A 15 -17.37 7.98 16.93
C LEU A 15 -17.79 6.69 16.21
N GLU A 16 -18.29 5.69 16.94
CA GLU A 16 -18.83 4.46 16.35
C GLU A 16 -20.04 4.73 15.44
N THR A 17 -20.94 5.62 15.86
CA THR A 17 -22.08 5.99 15.00
C THR A 17 -21.63 6.70 13.73
N ILE A 18 -20.63 7.57 13.83
CA ILE A 18 -20.06 8.25 12.66
C ILE A 18 -19.42 7.23 11.73
N ARG A 19 -18.62 6.29 12.24
CA ARG A 19 -17.99 5.22 11.42
C ARG A 19 -19.01 4.39 10.65
N LYS A 20 -20.12 4.00 11.29
CA LYS A 20 -21.23 3.28 10.61
C LYS A 20 -21.86 4.13 9.50
N VAL A 21 -22.01 5.43 9.73
CA VAL A 21 -22.48 6.37 8.69
C VAL A 21 -21.45 6.45 7.55
N SER A 22 -20.16 6.51 7.83
CA SER A 22 -19.10 6.53 6.82
C SER A 22 -19.10 5.25 5.96
N GLU A 23 -19.32 4.09 6.57
CA GLU A 23 -19.49 2.81 5.85
C GLU A 23 -20.72 2.81 4.94
N HIS A 24 -21.87 3.27 5.45
CA HIS A 24 -23.10 3.37 4.67
C HIS A 24 -22.98 4.36 3.51
N THR A 25 -22.39 5.53 3.74
CA THR A 25 -22.16 6.52 2.68
C THR A 25 -21.17 6.02 1.62
N ALA A 26 -20.18 5.21 1.98
CA ALA A 26 -19.31 4.54 1.00
C ALA A 26 -20.11 3.61 0.07
N GLN A 27 -21.03 2.80 0.63
CA GLN A 27 -21.92 1.95 -0.17
C GLN A 27 -22.87 2.77 -1.06
N LEU A 28 -23.42 3.87 -0.53
CA LEU A 28 -24.27 4.78 -1.30
C LEU A 28 -23.50 5.45 -2.44
N ARG A 29 -22.23 5.83 -2.24
CA ARG A 29 -21.36 6.40 -3.30
C ARG A 29 -21.11 5.38 -4.41
N GLU A 30 -20.84 4.12 -4.08
CA GLU A 30 -20.67 3.05 -5.08
C GLU A 30 -21.97 2.83 -5.87
N ARG A 31 -23.10 2.75 -5.17
CA ARG A 31 -24.41 2.59 -5.79
C ARG A 31 -24.77 3.79 -6.67
N LEU A 32 -24.51 5.01 -6.21
CA LEU A 32 -24.72 6.24 -6.97
C LEU A 32 -23.92 6.20 -8.28
N ALA A 33 -22.64 5.84 -8.24
CA ALA A 33 -21.80 5.75 -9.42
C ALA A 33 -22.32 4.70 -10.42
N ALA A 34 -22.83 3.57 -9.93
CA ALA A 34 -23.45 2.54 -10.77
C ALA A 34 -24.75 3.02 -11.41
N GLU A 35 -25.63 3.68 -10.66
CA GLU A 35 -26.91 4.20 -11.17
C GLU A 35 -26.71 5.39 -12.12
N GLU A 36 -25.75 6.28 -11.87
CA GLU A 36 -25.38 7.37 -12.80
C GLU A 36 -24.84 6.82 -14.12
N LYS A 37 -24.02 5.76 -14.08
CA LYS A 37 -23.56 5.08 -15.29
C LYS A 37 -24.72 4.41 -16.04
N ALA A 38 -25.64 3.78 -15.32
CA ALA A 38 -26.84 3.18 -15.92
C ALA A 38 -27.74 4.24 -16.55
N LEU A 39 -27.88 5.39 -15.90
CA LEU A 39 -28.64 6.54 -16.40
C LEU A 39 -28.06 7.05 -17.72
N LEU A 40 -26.74 7.21 -17.80
CA LEU A 40 -26.06 7.64 -19.03
C LEU A 40 -26.28 6.65 -20.20
N VAL A 41 -26.24 5.34 -19.94
CA VAL A 41 -26.58 4.33 -20.96
C VAL A 41 -28.06 4.45 -21.33
N MET A 42 -28.94 4.67 -20.35
CA MET A 42 -30.37 4.78 -20.57
C MET A 42 -30.76 6.00 -21.39
N GLU A 43 -30.05 7.14 -21.24
CA GLU A 43 -30.21 8.33 -22.09
C GLU A 43 -29.94 7.99 -23.56
N THR A 44 -28.88 7.23 -23.84
CA THR A 44 -28.57 6.82 -25.22
C THR A 44 -29.62 5.89 -25.81
N THR A 45 -30.13 4.95 -25.00
CA THR A 45 -31.22 4.05 -25.40
C THR A 45 -32.50 4.84 -25.67
N LEU A 46 -32.91 5.71 -24.75
CA LEU A 46 -34.11 6.54 -24.90
C LEU A 46 -34.05 7.40 -26.17
N ALA A 47 -32.89 8.01 -26.44
CA ALA A 47 -32.68 8.81 -27.65
C ALA A 47 -32.68 7.98 -28.94
N LYS A 48 -32.40 6.68 -28.87
CA LYS A 48 -32.51 5.75 -30.00
C LYS A 48 -33.98 5.37 -30.23
N GLU A 49 -34.66 4.87 -29.20
CA GLU A 49 -36.09 4.48 -29.28
C GLU A 49 -36.96 5.66 -29.74
N GLN A 50 -36.66 6.88 -29.26
CA GLN A 50 -37.35 8.09 -29.73
C GLN A 50 -37.18 8.32 -31.24
N ARG A 51 -35.96 8.13 -31.77
CA ARG A 51 -35.67 8.30 -33.20
C ARG A 51 -36.34 7.23 -34.05
N ASP A 52 -36.41 6.00 -33.56
CA ASP A 52 -37.05 4.89 -34.26
C ASP A 52 -38.57 5.13 -34.36
N VAL A 53 -39.21 5.59 -33.28
CA VAL A 53 -40.60 6.06 -33.28
C VAL A 53 -40.81 7.23 -34.26
N GLU A 54 -39.99 8.29 -34.19
CA GLU A 54 -40.11 9.47 -35.08
C GLU A 54 -39.95 9.12 -36.57
N THR A 55 -39.06 8.18 -36.89
CA THR A 55 -38.82 7.73 -38.26
C THR A 55 -40.03 6.98 -38.82
N LEU A 56 -40.61 6.07 -38.03
CA LEU A 56 -41.82 5.34 -38.39
C LEU A 56 -43.07 6.23 -38.43
N GLU A 57 -43.13 7.33 -37.67
CA GLU A 57 -44.22 8.31 -37.79
C GLU A 57 -44.11 9.16 -39.08
N ARG A 58 -42.90 9.66 -39.41
CA ARG A 58 -42.67 10.52 -40.59
C ARG A 58 -42.85 9.77 -41.92
N GLU A 59 -42.33 8.56 -42.02
CA GLU A 59 -42.52 7.72 -43.21
C GLU A 59 -43.99 7.34 -43.43
N GLY A 60 -44.79 7.28 -42.35
CA GLY A 60 -46.22 6.96 -42.41
C GLY A 60 -47.05 8.06 -43.08
N LEU A 61 -46.61 9.31 -42.95
CA LEU A 61 -47.20 10.46 -43.65
C LEU A 61 -46.80 10.51 -45.14
N THR A 62 -45.79 9.77 -45.57
CA THR A 62 -45.16 9.88 -46.89
C THR A 62 -45.43 8.69 -47.83
N SER A 63 -45.88 7.53 -47.31
CA SER A 63 -45.98 6.27 -48.07
C SER A 63 -47.42 5.92 -48.52
N MET A 64 -47.68 6.01 -49.82
CA MET A 64 -48.98 5.75 -50.50
C MET A 64 -49.20 4.27 -50.91
N PHE A 65 -49.18 3.27 -50.01
CA PHE A 65 -49.61 1.89 -50.38
C PHE A 65 -50.32 1.07 -49.29
N ARG A 66 -51.43 0.42 -49.68
CA ARG A 66 -52.48 -0.20 -48.84
C ARG A 66 -52.27 -1.69 -48.46
N LYS A 67 -51.11 -2.29 -48.77
CA LYS A 67 -50.86 -3.73 -48.49
C LYS A 67 -49.88 -3.97 -47.33
N PHE A 68 -49.26 -2.92 -46.81
CA PHE A 68 -48.25 -2.95 -45.74
C PHE A 68 -48.71 -2.26 -44.44
N ILE A 69 -49.97 -1.82 -44.36
CA ILE A 69 -50.49 -0.99 -43.27
C ILE A 69 -50.57 -1.76 -41.94
N GLY A 70 -51.05 -3.01 -41.95
CA GLY A 70 -51.22 -3.80 -40.72
C GLY A 70 -49.90 -4.17 -40.02
N ASP A 71 -48.90 -4.65 -40.76
CA ASP A 71 -47.59 -5.03 -40.23
C ASP A 71 -46.80 -3.81 -39.69
N ARG A 72 -47.02 -2.64 -40.29
CA ARG A 72 -46.39 -1.37 -39.89
C ARG A 72 -47.01 -0.77 -38.64
N GLU A 73 -48.33 -0.79 -38.53
CA GLU A 73 -49.05 -0.27 -37.37
C GLU A 73 -48.70 -1.07 -36.11
N GLU A 74 -48.61 -2.41 -36.23
CA GLU A 74 -48.10 -3.29 -35.19
C GLU A 74 -46.65 -2.97 -34.82
N LYS A 75 -45.80 -2.65 -35.81
CA LYS A 75 -44.41 -2.26 -35.56
C LYS A 75 -44.30 -0.91 -34.83
N LEU A 76 -45.09 0.10 -35.22
CA LEU A 76 -45.10 1.39 -34.55
C LEU A 76 -45.60 1.28 -33.09
N GLU A 77 -46.58 0.43 -32.84
CA GLU A 77 -47.07 0.16 -31.49
C GLU A 77 -45.99 -0.48 -30.60
N LYS A 78 -45.22 -1.44 -31.14
CA LYS A 78 -44.07 -2.04 -30.45
C LYS A 78 -42.99 -1.01 -30.10
N GLU A 79 -42.63 -0.15 -31.04
CA GLU A 79 -41.56 0.86 -30.86
C GLU A 79 -41.99 1.94 -29.84
N ARG A 80 -43.28 2.31 -29.84
CA ARG A 80 -43.86 3.18 -28.78
C ARG A 80 -43.84 2.50 -27.41
N GLU A 81 -44.14 1.20 -27.34
CA GLU A 81 -44.06 0.44 -26.10
C GLU A 81 -42.60 0.36 -25.59
N GLU A 82 -41.64 0.13 -26.49
CA GLU A 82 -40.20 0.12 -26.18
C GLU A 82 -39.72 1.49 -25.66
N TYR A 83 -40.10 2.58 -26.32
CA TYR A 83 -39.85 3.95 -25.85
C TYR A 83 -40.48 4.24 -24.48
N LEU A 84 -41.74 3.85 -24.27
CA LEU A 84 -42.42 4.06 -22.98
C LEU A 84 -41.74 3.29 -21.84
N ARG A 85 -41.39 2.02 -22.08
CA ARG A 85 -40.64 1.21 -21.12
C ARG A 85 -39.28 1.83 -20.82
N ALA A 86 -38.59 2.34 -21.84
CA ALA A 86 -37.32 3.03 -21.69
C ALA A 86 -37.46 4.31 -20.84
N SER A 87 -38.49 5.12 -21.12
CA SER A 87 -38.79 6.35 -20.38
C SER A 87 -39.13 6.08 -18.91
N LEU A 88 -39.93 5.05 -18.62
CA LEU A 88 -40.26 4.66 -17.25
C LEU A 88 -39.01 4.26 -16.45
N ARG A 89 -38.16 3.41 -17.03
CA ARG A 89 -36.90 2.99 -16.40
C ARG A 89 -35.92 4.15 -16.19
N PHE A 90 -35.82 5.05 -17.17
CA PHE A 90 -35.02 6.27 -17.03
C PHE A 90 -35.51 7.12 -15.85
N ASN A 91 -36.81 7.37 -15.77
CA ASN A 91 -37.40 8.17 -14.69
C ASN A 91 -37.23 7.52 -13.31
N GLU A 92 -37.32 6.19 -13.21
CA GLU A 92 -37.07 5.45 -11.99
C GLU A 92 -35.61 5.60 -11.53
N LEU A 93 -34.66 5.37 -12.44
CA LEU A 93 -33.23 5.54 -12.16
C LEU A 93 -32.89 6.99 -11.80
N PHE A 94 -33.44 7.96 -12.53
CA PHE A 94 -33.24 9.38 -12.25
C PHE A 94 -33.69 9.75 -10.83
N LYS A 95 -34.91 9.34 -10.44
CA LYS A 95 -35.42 9.57 -9.08
C LYS A 95 -34.58 8.86 -8.02
N SER A 96 -34.12 7.64 -8.30
CA SER A 96 -33.25 6.90 -7.39
C SER A 96 -31.92 7.64 -7.16
N VAL A 97 -31.29 8.12 -8.24
CA VAL A 97 -30.07 8.95 -8.19
C VAL A 97 -30.30 10.23 -7.37
N GLU A 98 -31.42 10.93 -7.57
CA GLU A 98 -31.77 12.13 -6.78
C GLU A 98 -31.91 11.82 -5.29
N LEU A 99 -32.59 10.72 -4.93
CA LEU A 99 -32.77 10.29 -3.54
C LEU A 99 -31.44 9.91 -2.88
N ILE A 100 -30.58 9.16 -3.58
CA ILE A 100 -29.26 8.77 -3.06
C ILE A 100 -28.38 10.02 -2.85
N ARG A 101 -28.38 10.97 -3.78
CA ARG A 101 -27.65 12.23 -3.64
C ARG A 101 -28.14 13.04 -2.44
N PHE A 102 -29.45 13.13 -2.24
CA PHE A 102 -30.04 13.80 -1.09
C PHE A 102 -29.64 13.13 0.24
N GLU A 103 -29.68 11.80 0.30
CA GLU A 103 -29.24 11.05 1.49
C GLU A 103 -27.74 11.28 1.78
N LEU A 104 -26.89 11.24 0.75
CA LEU A 104 -25.46 11.53 0.88
C LEU A 104 -25.20 12.95 1.41
N ASP A 105 -25.93 13.96 0.93
CA ASP A 105 -25.80 15.34 1.42
C ASP A 105 -26.10 15.44 2.92
N LEU A 106 -27.20 14.81 3.37
CA LEU A 106 -27.59 14.78 4.78
C LEU A 106 -26.53 14.10 5.67
N LEU A 107 -25.95 12.99 5.19
CA LEU A 107 -25.00 12.20 5.96
C LEU A 107 -23.57 12.77 5.95
N SER A 108 -23.20 13.50 4.90
CA SER A 108 -21.86 14.08 4.73
C SER A 108 -21.44 14.99 5.89
N LYS A 109 -22.41 15.70 6.52
CA LYS A 109 -22.16 16.58 7.68
C LYS A 109 -21.69 15.81 8.92
N LYS A 110 -22.13 14.55 9.08
CA LYS A 110 -21.68 13.69 10.19
C LYS A 110 -20.30 13.09 9.94
N GLU A 111 -19.95 12.82 8.68
CA GLU A 111 -18.58 12.40 8.33
C GLU A 111 -17.55 13.51 8.60
N GLN A 112 -17.91 14.78 8.34
CA GLN A 112 -17.00 15.91 8.53
C GLN A 112 -16.51 16.06 9.98
N SER A 113 -17.31 15.64 10.96
CA SER A 113 -16.91 15.71 12.38
C SER A 113 -16.06 14.51 12.83
N GLN A 114 -15.88 13.47 12.01
CA GLN A 114 -15.20 12.23 12.39
C GLN A 114 -13.82 12.48 12.99
N ASP A 115 -12.97 13.24 12.31
CA ASP A 115 -11.60 13.54 12.78
C ASP A 115 -11.60 14.35 14.07
N THR A 116 -12.56 15.25 14.23
CA THR A 116 -12.70 16.08 15.43
C THR A 116 -13.09 15.22 16.63
N VAL A 117 -14.07 14.32 16.45
CA VAL A 117 -14.52 13.39 17.50
C VAL A 117 -13.41 12.39 17.82
N ALA A 118 -12.68 11.88 16.83
CA ALA A 118 -11.54 10.97 17.04
C ALA A 118 -10.45 11.61 17.91
N ARG A 119 -10.04 12.85 17.59
CA ARG A 119 -9.05 13.60 18.40
C ARG A 119 -9.56 13.88 19.82
N ARG A 120 -10.87 14.15 19.97
CA ARG A 120 -11.49 14.32 21.29
C ARG A 120 -11.41 13.04 22.12
N VAL A 121 -11.70 11.88 21.51
CA VAL A 121 -11.56 10.57 22.17
C VAL A 121 -10.11 10.34 22.63
N GLU A 122 -9.13 10.58 21.77
CA GLU A 122 -7.70 10.44 22.13
C GLU A 122 -7.30 11.36 23.29
N THR A 123 -7.76 12.60 23.26
CA THR A 123 -7.52 13.58 24.34
C THR A 123 -8.15 13.12 25.66
N LEU A 124 -9.38 12.62 25.62
CA LEU A 124 -10.08 12.10 26.80
C LEU A 124 -9.42 10.85 27.36
N ILE A 125 -8.90 9.95 26.51
CA ILE A 125 -8.09 8.80 26.94
C ILE A 125 -6.87 9.29 27.71
N ALA A 126 -6.13 10.27 27.18
CA ALA A 126 -4.93 10.79 27.85
C ALA A 126 -5.24 11.45 29.20
N TYR A 127 -6.36 12.20 29.32
CA TYR A 127 -6.76 12.77 30.60
C TYR A 127 -7.24 11.71 31.60
N ARG A 128 -8.01 10.72 31.14
CA ARG A 128 -8.49 9.63 31.98
C ARG A 128 -7.34 8.76 32.47
N GLU A 129 -6.35 8.50 31.64
CA GLU A 129 -5.14 7.77 32.02
C GLU A 129 -4.38 8.50 33.15
N LYS A 130 -4.19 9.81 33.05
CA LYS A 130 -3.59 10.62 34.13
C LYS A 130 -4.41 10.54 35.41
N GLU A 131 -5.73 10.67 35.33
CA GLU A 131 -6.63 10.53 36.48
C GLU A 131 -6.48 9.16 37.17
N LEU A 132 -6.41 8.08 36.38
CA LEU A 132 -6.24 6.71 36.90
C LEU A 132 -4.87 6.49 37.55
N LEU A 133 -3.82 7.11 37.03
CA LEU A 133 -2.48 7.03 37.61
C LEU A 133 -2.39 7.62 39.03
N ASP A 134 -3.23 8.62 39.33
CA ASP A 134 -3.26 9.32 40.61
C ASP A 134 -4.24 8.68 41.62
N LEU A 135 -5.38 8.16 41.15
CA LEU A 135 -6.47 7.72 42.02
C LEU A 135 -6.44 6.23 42.38
N ASP A 136 -5.92 5.36 41.51
CA ASP A 136 -5.94 3.91 41.72
C ASP A 136 -4.53 3.31 41.63
N PRO A 137 -3.89 3.00 42.78
CA PRO A 137 -2.54 2.44 42.79
C PRO A 137 -2.40 1.10 42.06
N GLN A 138 -3.46 0.28 41.99
CA GLN A 138 -3.43 -1.01 41.32
C GLN A 138 -3.50 -0.83 39.80
N VAL A 139 -4.45 -0.03 39.32
CA VAL A 139 -4.57 0.31 37.90
C VAL A 139 -3.33 1.08 37.42
N ALA A 140 -2.80 1.98 38.25
CA ALA A 140 -1.59 2.73 37.95
C ALA A 140 -0.37 1.83 37.79
N LEU A 141 -0.23 0.77 38.59
CA LEU A 141 0.86 -0.20 38.45
C LEU A 141 0.79 -0.94 37.11
N VAL A 142 -0.41 -1.35 36.70
CA VAL A 142 -0.63 -2.04 35.41
C VAL A 142 -0.34 -1.10 34.24
N LEU A 143 -0.90 0.11 34.24
CA LEU A 143 -0.68 1.11 33.18
C LEU A 143 0.79 1.50 33.06
N LYS A 144 1.50 1.71 34.18
CA LYS A 144 2.95 1.94 34.17
C LYS A 144 3.71 0.76 33.56
N GLY A 145 3.31 -0.47 33.87
CA GLY A 145 3.90 -1.67 33.29
C GLY A 145 3.71 -1.76 31.77
N ILE A 146 2.51 -1.45 31.27
CA ILE A 146 2.20 -1.41 29.84
C ILE A 146 3.01 -0.30 29.15
N ASN A 147 3.01 0.91 29.69
CA ASN A 147 3.75 2.04 29.12
C ASN A 147 5.26 1.77 29.08
N GLN A 148 5.83 1.17 30.12
CA GLN A 148 7.25 0.77 30.13
C GLN A 148 7.56 -0.30 29.07
N GLN A 149 6.64 -1.24 28.83
CA GLN A 149 6.81 -2.24 27.76
C GLN A 149 6.72 -1.59 26.38
N ALA A 150 5.75 -0.69 26.18
CA ALA A 150 5.58 0.07 24.95
C ALA A 150 6.83 0.94 24.68
N ASP A 151 7.36 1.64 25.68
CA ASP A 151 8.58 2.46 25.55
C ASP A 151 9.80 1.63 25.12
N LYS A 152 9.99 0.45 25.71
CA LYS A 152 11.06 -0.48 25.31
C LYS A 152 10.88 -0.93 23.87
N LEU A 153 9.66 -1.29 23.51
CA LEU A 153 9.33 -1.78 22.18
C LEU A 153 9.41 -0.69 21.11
N HIS A 154 9.08 0.56 21.44
CA HIS A 154 9.28 1.72 20.58
C HIS A 154 10.75 2.00 20.33
N LYS A 155 11.61 1.96 21.35
CA LYS A 155 13.06 2.10 21.17
C LYS A 155 13.60 1.02 20.23
N TYR A 156 13.22 -0.22 20.48
CA TYR A 156 13.59 -1.34 19.62
C TYR A 156 13.04 -1.20 18.19
N SER A 157 11.82 -0.67 18.02
CA SER A 157 11.27 -0.35 16.70
C SER A 157 12.13 0.66 15.93
N VAL A 158 12.70 1.65 16.61
CA VAL A 158 13.59 2.63 15.98
C VAL A 158 14.87 1.94 15.50
N GLU A 159 15.50 1.12 16.35
CA GLU A 159 16.70 0.34 16.00
C GLU A 159 16.45 -0.57 14.77
N VAL A 160 15.30 -1.23 14.72
CA VAL A 160 14.92 -2.10 13.59
C VAL A 160 14.66 -1.30 12.30
N GLU A 161 14.06 -0.12 12.37
CA GLU A 161 13.86 0.74 11.20
C GLU A 161 15.19 1.31 10.68
N GLU A 162 16.13 1.66 11.57
CA GLU A 162 17.48 2.10 11.20
C GLU A 162 18.25 0.97 10.50
N ALA A 163 18.20 -0.25 11.04
CA ALA A 163 18.76 -1.43 10.40
C ALA A 163 18.12 -1.71 9.04
N HIS A 164 16.80 -1.67 8.93
CA HIS A 164 16.08 -1.83 7.66
C HIS A 164 16.52 -0.78 6.64
N ALA A 165 16.63 0.50 7.04
CA ALA A 165 17.06 1.57 6.15
C ALA A 165 18.50 1.40 5.66
N ALA A 166 19.43 1.00 6.53
CA ALA A 166 20.81 0.69 6.17
C ALA A 166 20.90 -0.54 5.25
N GLY A 167 20.15 -1.60 5.55
CA GLY A 167 20.09 -2.82 4.76
C GLY A 167 19.53 -2.60 3.35
N MET A 168 18.47 -1.79 3.21
CA MET A 168 17.93 -1.40 1.91
C MET A 168 18.96 -0.66 1.05
N ARG A 169 19.70 0.30 1.64
CA ARG A 169 20.78 1.01 0.94
C ARG A 169 21.91 0.08 0.52
N ALA A 170 22.35 -0.81 1.42
CA ALA A 170 23.37 -1.81 1.11
C ALA A 170 22.94 -2.73 -0.03
N LEU A 171 21.69 -3.21 0.00
CA LEU A 171 21.12 -4.10 -1.01
C LEU A 171 21.01 -3.43 -2.38
N GLU A 172 20.59 -2.16 -2.43
CA GLU A 172 20.55 -1.37 -3.67
C GLU A 172 21.95 -1.28 -4.32
N LEU A 173 22.96 -0.92 -3.53
CA LEU A 173 24.35 -0.78 -4.03
C LEU A 173 24.94 -2.12 -4.48
N VAL A 174 24.70 -3.20 -3.73
CA VAL A 174 25.14 -4.55 -4.11
C VAL A 174 24.46 -5.01 -5.41
N ARG A 175 23.16 -4.76 -5.59
CA ARG A 175 22.43 -5.05 -6.85
C ARG A 175 22.97 -4.22 -8.01
N GLY A 176 23.28 -2.95 -7.78
CA GLY A 176 23.93 -2.09 -8.78
C GLY A 176 25.30 -2.61 -9.19
N CYS A 177 26.11 -3.07 -8.22
CA CYS A 177 27.40 -3.70 -8.48
C CYS A 177 27.23 -4.99 -9.31
N GLU A 178 26.26 -5.85 -8.95
CA GLU A 178 25.92 -7.07 -9.70
C GLU A 178 25.60 -6.76 -11.16
N GLN A 179 24.70 -5.79 -11.39
CA GLN A 179 24.25 -5.41 -12.72
C GLN A 179 25.39 -4.91 -13.61
N ASN A 180 26.29 -4.08 -13.07
CA ASN A 180 27.43 -3.56 -13.82
C ASN A 180 28.48 -4.65 -14.12
N LEU A 181 28.66 -5.62 -13.21
CA LEU A 181 29.51 -6.77 -13.49
C LEU A 181 28.91 -7.70 -14.56
N ILE A 182 27.58 -7.91 -14.57
CA ILE A 182 26.89 -8.65 -15.63
C ILE A 182 27.10 -7.94 -16.97
N GLU A 183 26.93 -6.62 -17.01
CA GLU A 183 27.20 -5.82 -18.21
C GLU A 183 28.65 -6.00 -18.69
N ALA A 184 29.63 -5.86 -17.79
CA ALA A 184 31.04 -6.06 -18.11
C ALA A 184 31.33 -7.48 -18.63
N GLN A 185 30.71 -8.51 -18.04
CA GLN A 185 30.86 -9.90 -18.46
C GLN A 185 30.31 -10.14 -19.87
N LEU A 186 29.12 -9.61 -20.16
CA LEU A 186 28.46 -9.72 -21.47
C LEU A 186 29.23 -8.97 -22.56
N MET A 187 29.80 -7.79 -22.24
CA MET A 187 30.64 -7.05 -23.18
C MET A 187 31.95 -7.80 -23.45
N GLY A 188 32.59 -8.35 -22.42
CA GLY A 188 33.79 -9.18 -22.57
C GLY A 188 33.56 -10.47 -23.37
N GLN A 189 32.39 -11.10 -23.26
CA GLN A 189 32.01 -12.25 -24.10
C GLN A 189 31.83 -11.86 -25.57
N ARG A 190 31.24 -10.68 -25.85
CA ARG A 190 31.10 -10.16 -27.21
C ARG A 190 32.46 -9.88 -27.87
N ASP A 191 33.44 -9.38 -27.11
CA ASP A 191 34.82 -9.17 -27.59
C ASP A 191 35.49 -10.49 -28.03
N MET A 192 35.20 -11.59 -27.34
CA MET A 192 35.80 -12.91 -27.61
C MET A 192 35.16 -13.64 -28.79
N TRP A 193 33.89 -13.37 -29.13
CA TRP A 193 33.14 -14.09 -30.17
C TRP A 193 33.09 -13.38 -31.54
N GLY A 194 33.56 -12.13 -31.68
CA GLY A 194 33.47 -11.40 -32.95
C GLY A 194 34.68 -10.51 -33.25
N SER A 195 35.56 -10.96 -34.16
CA SER A 195 36.74 -10.23 -34.64
C SER A 195 36.47 -8.96 -35.49
N LYS A 196 35.33 -8.27 -35.29
CA LYS A 196 34.96 -7.06 -36.06
C LYS A 196 34.50 -5.84 -35.24
N TYR A 197 34.41 -5.91 -33.91
CA TYR A 197 33.94 -4.79 -33.08
C TYR A 197 35.04 -4.26 -32.16
N HIS A 198 35.91 -3.38 -32.68
CA HIS A 198 37.02 -2.78 -31.91
C HIS A 198 36.57 -1.62 -30.97
N GLY A 199 35.31 -1.59 -30.52
CA GLY A 199 34.70 -0.44 -29.82
C GLY A 199 34.08 -0.72 -28.45
N THR A 200 34.02 -1.97 -28.01
CA THR A 200 33.35 -2.43 -26.78
C THR A 200 34.23 -2.38 -25.54
N GLY A 201 35.56 -2.27 -25.71
CA GLY A 201 36.51 -2.15 -24.61
C GLY A 201 36.21 -0.99 -23.66
N HIS A 202 35.87 0.19 -24.19
CA HIS A 202 35.51 1.35 -23.37
C HIS A 202 34.26 1.08 -22.52
N ARG A 203 33.18 0.54 -23.11
CA ARG A 203 31.94 0.23 -22.37
C ARG A 203 32.14 -0.83 -21.29
N LYS A 204 33.00 -1.83 -21.56
CA LYS A 204 33.39 -2.84 -20.58
C LYS A 204 34.17 -2.21 -19.42
N HIS A 205 35.14 -1.35 -19.72
CA HIS A 205 35.91 -0.63 -18.70
C HIS A 205 35.02 0.29 -17.87
N ASP A 206 34.12 1.06 -18.50
CA ASP A 206 33.16 1.91 -17.79
C ASP A 206 32.25 1.11 -16.85
N ALA A 207 31.75 -0.06 -17.29
CA ALA A 207 30.94 -0.93 -16.45
C ALA A 207 31.75 -1.50 -15.26
N ILE A 208 33.02 -1.85 -15.48
CA ILE A 208 33.92 -2.29 -14.41
C ILE A 208 34.16 -1.16 -13.40
N ASP A 209 34.40 0.06 -13.86
CA ASP A 209 34.66 1.21 -12.99
C ASP A 209 33.42 1.59 -12.17
N ARG A 210 32.22 1.54 -12.78
CA ARG A 210 30.95 1.70 -12.05
C ARG A 210 30.73 0.59 -11.02
N ALA A 211 30.97 -0.67 -11.37
CA ALA A 211 30.87 -1.78 -10.43
C ALA A 211 31.82 -1.59 -9.24
N ARG A 212 33.04 -1.09 -9.50
CA ARG A 212 34.03 -0.79 -8.46
C ARG A 212 33.58 0.32 -7.53
N ASP A 213 33.08 1.44 -8.06
CA ASP A 213 32.53 2.53 -7.24
C ASP A 213 31.38 2.04 -6.35
N LEU A 214 30.46 1.29 -6.93
CA LEU A 214 29.33 0.71 -6.20
C LEU A 214 29.78 -0.29 -5.13
N ALA A 215 30.81 -1.10 -5.39
CA ALA A 215 31.39 -2.00 -4.40
C ALA A 215 32.07 -1.26 -3.23
N TYR A 216 32.73 -0.12 -3.48
CA TYR A 216 33.28 0.71 -2.42
C TYR A 216 32.18 1.36 -1.59
N ARG A 217 31.13 1.86 -2.23
CA ARG A 217 29.99 2.46 -1.53
C ARG A 217 29.20 1.41 -0.75
N SER A 218 29.00 0.23 -1.32
CA SER A 218 28.31 -0.87 -0.63
C SER A 218 29.09 -1.30 0.61
N ARG A 219 30.42 -1.18 0.62
CA ARG A 219 31.23 -1.42 1.82
C ARG A 219 30.79 -0.60 3.01
N HIS A 220 30.61 0.69 2.80
CA HIS A 220 30.22 1.61 3.85
C HIS A 220 28.84 1.26 4.41
N GLU A 221 27.86 1.03 3.52
CA GLU A 221 26.50 0.68 3.93
C GLU A 221 26.40 -0.72 4.54
N LEU A 222 27.21 -1.69 4.09
CA LEU A 222 27.28 -3.03 4.69
C LEU A 222 27.81 -2.96 6.12
N ILE A 223 28.90 -2.23 6.37
CA ILE A 223 29.43 -2.03 7.72
C ILE A 223 28.39 -1.35 8.60
N ARG A 224 27.75 -0.29 8.08
CA ARG A 224 26.69 0.40 8.80
C ARG A 224 25.54 -0.55 9.14
N PHE A 225 25.05 -1.31 8.17
CA PHE A 225 23.98 -2.28 8.39
C PHE A 225 24.38 -3.33 9.44
N GLY A 226 25.60 -3.84 9.38
CA GLY A 226 26.13 -4.75 10.40
C GLY A 226 26.18 -4.16 11.81
N ASN A 227 26.42 -2.85 11.94
CA ASN A 227 26.38 -2.14 13.21
C ASN A 227 24.95 -1.96 13.72
N GLU A 228 24.02 -1.51 12.88
CA GLU A 228 22.61 -1.34 13.28
C GLU A 228 21.98 -2.70 13.68
N LEU A 229 22.39 -3.78 13.01
CA LEU A 229 21.94 -5.13 13.34
C LEU A 229 22.39 -5.60 14.74
N GLN A 230 23.43 -5.02 15.34
CA GLN A 230 23.94 -5.49 16.63
C GLN A 230 22.92 -5.35 17.76
N ASP A 231 22.15 -4.25 17.76
CA ASP A 231 21.12 -4.01 18.76
C ASP A 231 19.82 -4.74 18.41
N VAL A 232 19.54 -4.87 17.11
CA VAL A 232 18.43 -5.69 16.61
C VAL A 232 18.58 -7.17 16.99
N PHE A 233 19.76 -7.76 16.81
CA PHE A 233 20.00 -9.18 17.13
C PHE A 233 19.91 -9.49 18.63
N LYS A 234 20.11 -8.52 19.52
CA LYS A 234 19.91 -8.71 20.97
C LYS A 234 18.43 -8.80 21.34
N GLY A 235 17.56 -8.11 20.59
CA GLY A 235 16.10 -8.08 20.80
C GLY A 235 15.33 -9.13 20.01
N MET A 236 15.91 -9.61 18.90
CA MET A 236 15.33 -10.65 18.05
C MET A 236 15.32 -12.01 18.76
N GLN A 237 14.14 -12.61 18.88
CA GLN A 237 14.01 -14.06 19.10
C GLN A 237 14.05 -14.82 17.77
N LEU A 238 14.90 -14.41 16.84
CA LEU A 238 14.98 -15.06 15.53
C LEU A 238 15.95 -16.22 15.60
N ASP A 239 15.46 -17.38 15.17
CA ASP A 239 16.20 -18.63 14.90
C ASP A 239 17.08 -18.48 13.65
N VAL A 240 17.73 -17.32 13.53
CA VAL A 240 18.69 -17.02 12.49
C VAL A 240 20.04 -17.31 13.10
N ASN A 241 20.56 -18.50 12.82
CA ASN A 241 21.95 -18.90 13.11
C ASN A 241 22.99 -18.06 12.35
N MET A 242 22.69 -16.79 12.02
CA MET A 242 23.59 -15.85 11.39
C MET A 242 24.05 -14.87 12.46
N THR A 243 25.29 -15.04 12.89
CA THR A 243 25.94 -14.14 13.85
C THR A 243 26.48 -12.90 13.15
N ILE A 244 26.75 -11.83 13.90
CA ILE A 244 27.51 -10.66 13.40
C ILE A 244 28.85 -11.11 12.79
N GLU A 245 29.46 -12.19 13.31
CA GLU A 245 30.68 -12.79 12.77
C GLU A 245 30.46 -13.40 11.38
N ASP A 246 29.29 -14.00 11.12
CA ASP A 246 28.94 -14.50 9.80
C ASP A 246 28.71 -13.36 8.82
N PHE A 247 28.13 -12.25 9.27
CA PHE A 247 27.97 -11.03 8.49
C PHE A 247 29.32 -10.43 8.09
N GLY A 248 30.23 -10.24 9.04
CA GLY A 248 31.60 -9.78 8.79
C GLY A 248 32.30 -10.67 7.75
N ARG A 249 32.31 -11.99 7.99
CA ARG A 249 33.00 -12.96 7.11
C ARG A 249 32.55 -12.91 5.65
N PHE A 250 31.25 -12.80 5.35
CA PHE A 250 30.82 -12.77 3.95
C PHE A 250 31.04 -11.41 3.28
N THR A 251 31.03 -10.32 4.05
CA THR A 251 31.35 -8.99 3.51
C THR A 251 32.84 -8.86 3.19
N ASP A 252 33.74 -9.47 3.96
CA ASP A 252 35.17 -9.52 3.66
C ASP A 252 35.44 -10.27 2.33
N VAL A 253 34.80 -11.43 2.13
CA VAL A 253 34.90 -12.20 0.86
C VAL A 253 34.42 -11.39 -0.35
N PHE A 254 33.42 -10.53 -0.15
CA PHE A 254 32.95 -9.60 -1.18
C PHE A 254 34.03 -8.57 -1.55
N PHE A 255 34.69 -7.95 -0.57
CA PHE A 255 35.70 -6.92 -0.83
C PHE A 255 37.01 -7.46 -1.42
N ASP A 256 37.50 -8.60 -0.91
CA ASP A 256 38.80 -9.17 -1.32
C ASP A 256 38.85 -9.55 -2.81
N ASN A 257 37.69 -9.83 -3.42
CA ASN A 257 37.60 -10.32 -4.80
C ASN A 257 37.13 -9.25 -5.81
N LEU A 258 36.74 -8.06 -5.35
CA LEU A 258 36.25 -6.95 -6.18
C LEU A 258 37.31 -5.83 -6.34
N ILE A 259 38.19 -5.67 -5.34
CA ILE A 259 39.13 -4.55 -5.24
C ILE A 259 40.53 -4.98 -5.70
N THR A 260 40.69 -5.31 -7.00
CA THR A 260 42.03 -5.49 -7.59
C THR A 260 42.17 -4.75 -8.93
N ASP A 261 43.38 -4.25 -9.23
CA ASP A 261 43.68 -3.34 -10.34
C ASP A 261 43.55 -3.96 -11.75
N TYR A 262 43.35 -5.28 -11.85
CA TYR A 262 43.23 -5.97 -13.14
C TYR A 262 42.13 -7.03 -13.11
N LEU A 263 40.95 -6.69 -13.65
CA LEU A 263 39.81 -7.61 -13.82
C LEU A 263 39.83 -8.23 -15.23
N ILE A 264 40.39 -9.43 -15.35
CA ILE A 264 40.20 -10.31 -16.52
C ILE A 264 38.85 -11.01 -16.46
N GLN A 265 38.40 -11.58 -17.59
CA GLN A 265 37.10 -12.26 -17.69
C GLN A 265 36.84 -13.28 -16.57
N GLN A 266 37.85 -14.08 -16.20
CA GLN A 266 37.74 -15.04 -15.10
C GLN A 266 37.52 -14.39 -13.73
N LYS A 267 38.12 -13.22 -13.49
CA LYS A 267 37.93 -12.47 -12.24
C LYS A 267 36.54 -11.84 -12.18
N ILE A 268 36.01 -11.30 -13.29
CA ILE A 268 34.62 -10.79 -13.36
C ILE A 268 33.63 -11.89 -12.97
N SER A 269 33.79 -13.11 -13.49
CA SER A 269 32.92 -14.24 -13.12
C SER A 269 33.02 -14.60 -11.63
N LYS A 270 34.21 -14.55 -11.02
CA LYS A 270 34.38 -14.78 -9.58
C LYS A 270 33.75 -13.67 -8.74
N SER A 271 33.96 -12.41 -9.11
CA SER A 271 33.35 -11.26 -8.46
C SER A 271 31.81 -11.35 -8.52
N LEU A 272 31.24 -11.78 -9.64
CA LEU A 272 29.80 -12.02 -9.78
C LEU A 272 29.27 -13.07 -8.80
N VAL A 273 29.95 -14.22 -8.67
CA VAL A 273 29.57 -15.26 -7.72
C VAL A 273 29.54 -14.72 -6.30
N ASN A 274 30.54 -13.93 -5.91
CA ASN A 274 30.62 -13.35 -4.57
C ASN A 274 29.56 -12.28 -4.33
N VAL A 275 29.38 -11.35 -5.27
CA VAL A 275 28.35 -10.30 -5.22
C VAL A 275 26.95 -10.91 -5.09
N ASN A 276 26.67 -11.95 -5.87
CA ASN A 276 25.40 -12.65 -5.80
C ASN A 276 25.22 -13.36 -4.44
N GLY A 277 26.26 -14.01 -3.92
CA GLY A 277 26.24 -14.60 -2.58
C GLY A 277 25.97 -13.57 -1.47
N THR A 278 26.61 -12.40 -1.53
CA THR A 278 26.35 -11.28 -0.63
C THR A 278 24.92 -10.78 -0.76
N ARG A 279 24.41 -10.61 -1.98
CA ARG A 279 23.02 -10.20 -2.23
C ARG A 279 22.03 -11.20 -1.62
N GLN A 280 22.21 -12.50 -1.86
CA GLN A 280 21.33 -13.55 -1.32
C GLN A 280 21.30 -13.53 0.22
N ARG A 281 22.45 -13.33 0.87
CA ARG A 281 22.52 -13.19 2.33
C ARG A 281 21.82 -11.92 2.82
N LEU A 282 22.01 -10.80 2.14
CA LEU A 282 21.30 -9.56 2.45
C LEU A 282 19.79 -9.72 2.29
N ASP A 283 19.32 -10.31 1.18
CA ASP A 283 17.90 -10.57 0.96
C ASP A 283 17.32 -11.43 2.10
N TYR A 284 18.05 -12.45 2.56
CA TYR A 284 17.62 -13.28 3.70
C TYR A 284 17.55 -12.49 5.01
N ILE A 285 18.57 -11.70 5.35
CA ILE A 285 18.56 -10.88 6.58
C ILE A 285 17.43 -9.84 6.51
N MET A 286 17.21 -9.22 5.35
CA MET A 286 16.15 -8.24 5.15
C MET A 286 14.76 -8.84 5.36
N LEU A 287 14.52 -10.08 4.91
CA LEU A 287 13.28 -10.80 5.21
C LEU A 287 13.07 -10.98 6.71
N SER A 288 14.13 -11.29 7.46
CA SER A 288 14.07 -11.41 8.92
C SER A 288 13.78 -10.07 9.59
N VAL A 289 14.44 -8.98 9.16
CA VAL A 289 14.21 -7.62 9.65
C VAL A 289 12.76 -7.19 9.37
N ASP A 290 12.24 -7.44 8.16
CA ASP A 290 10.86 -7.11 7.81
C ASP A 290 9.81 -7.91 8.60
N SER A 291 10.09 -9.20 8.84
CA SER A 291 9.25 -10.02 9.72
C SER A 291 9.21 -9.44 11.14
N GLU A 292 10.36 -9.05 11.68
CA GLU A 292 10.46 -8.48 13.02
C GLU A 292 9.72 -7.13 13.14
N ARG A 293 9.77 -6.29 12.10
CA ARG A 293 8.96 -5.06 12.02
C ARG A 293 7.47 -5.36 12.14
N GLY A 294 7.00 -6.42 11.49
CA GLY A 294 5.62 -6.89 11.61
C GLY A 294 5.27 -7.33 13.03
N VAL A 295 6.14 -8.11 13.65
CA VAL A 295 5.97 -8.59 15.03
C VAL A 295 5.94 -7.44 16.05
N ILE A 296 6.85 -6.46 15.92
CA ILE A 296 6.90 -5.27 16.78
C ILE A 296 5.60 -4.47 16.64
N ARG A 297 5.14 -4.27 15.40
CA ARG A 297 3.88 -3.55 15.13
C ARG A 297 2.69 -4.23 15.81
N GLU A 298 2.55 -5.54 15.64
CA GLU A 298 1.47 -6.32 16.26
C GLU A 298 1.54 -6.25 17.79
N LYS A 299 2.73 -6.34 18.38
CA LYS A 299 2.92 -6.22 19.83
C LYS A 299 2.58 -4.82 20.35
N LEU A 300 2.98 -3.75 19.64
CA LEU A 300 2.62 -2.38 19.99
C LEU A 300 1.10 -2.15 19.89
N GLU A 301 0.46 -2.67 18.85
CA GLU A 301 -1.00 -2.61 18.68
C GLU A 301 -1.73 -3.31 19.83
N LYS A 302 -1.29 -4.52 20.22
CA LYS A 302 -1.86 -5.23 21.38
C LYS A 302 -1.70 -4.47 22.69
N LEU A 303 -0.52 -3.91 22.96
CA LEU A 303 -0.29 -3.09 24.17
C LEU A 303 -1.16 -1.83 24.18
N GLU A 304 -1.34 -1.19 23.03
CA GLU A 304 -2.21 -0.03 22.86
C GLU A 304 -3.69 -0.38 23.12
N GLU A 305 -4.16 -1.51 22.61
CA GLU A 305 -5.51 -2.01 22.83
C GLU A 305 -5.75 -2.36 24.30
N GLU A 306 -4.80 -3.05 24.95
CA GLU A 306 -4.85 -3.36 26.38
C GLU A 306 -4.88 -2.08 27.21
N ARG A 307 -4.03 -1.10 26.89
CA ARG A 307 -4.01 0.21 27.57
C ARG A 307 -5.36 0.91 27.45
N LYS A 308 -5.88 1.03 26.23
CA LYS A 308 -7.19 1.69 25.97
C LYS A 308 -8.32 0.98 26.70
N LYS A 309 -8.34 -0.36 26.69
CA LYS A 309 -9.37 -1.14 27.39
C LYS A 309 -9.36 -0.86 28.90
N ILE A 310 -8.19 -0.79 29.52
CA ILE A 310 -8.07 -0.44 30.95
C ILE A 310 -8.58 0.97 31.18
N VAL A 311 -8.13 1.95 30.40
CA VAL A 311 -8.53 3.36 30.55
C VAL A 311 -10.04 3.58 30.39
N VAL A 312 -10.69 2.82 29.50
CA VAL A 312 -12.14 2.91 29.25
C VAL A 312 -12.96 2.15 30.30
N SER A 313 -12.46 1.02 30.80
CA SER A 313 -13.21 0.13 31.71
C SER A 313 -13.06 0.47 33.19
N SER A 314 -11.91 0.99 33.60
CA SER A 314 -11.63 1.49 34.96
C SER A 314 -12.25 2.86 35.19
#